data_AF-A0A6M3KGT5-F1
#
_entry.id   AF-A0A6M3KGT5-F1
#
_cell.length_a   1.000
_cell.length_b   1.000
_cell.length_c   1.000
_cell.angle_alpha   90.00
_cell.angle_beta   90.00
_cell.angle_gamma   90.00
#
_symmetry.space_group_name_H-M   'P 1'
#
loop_
_entity.id
_entity.type
_entity.pdbx_description
1 polymer ?
#
loop_
_entity_poly.entity_id
_entity_poly.type
_entity_poly.pdbx_seq_one_letter_code
_entity_poly.pdbx_strand_id
1 'polypeptide(L)'
;MSGFRNQENSNDVTLNTSPGVDIGDVTVNNEAGASAVNIQDGGNTITVDGTVDANCTLGAETTKVIGTVNLSSTDNGVLDNIDGNTDYGVVVGGGAEATALRVTLANNSTGLVSVDDGGSTLSVDGTITANLSDTDNAVLDNIDANTGTKVINHGSNLDIDTAAEQITATDFACTHGVLITAGPANDGILYVGLTGVTAGDTAATDGLPIMAGDSAFFPVTNVNLLYAIASAVNQKVFWAAS
;
A
#
# COMPACT_ATOMS: atom_id res chain seq x y z
N MET A 1 54.53 17.66 97.59
CA MET A 1 53.69 18.32 96.58
C MET A 1 54.12 17.82 95.22
N SER A 2 53.52 16.72 94.76
CA SER A 2 53.71 16.22 93.40
C SER A 2 52.83 17.07 92.50
N GLY A 3 53.45 17.88 91.64
CA GLY A 3 52.73 18.71 90.69
C GLY A 3 52.08 17.83 89.64
N PHE A 4 50.75 17.87 89.56
CA PHE A 4 50.02 17.42 88.39
C PHE A 4 50.45 18.33 87.23
N ARG A 5 51.38 17.85 86.41
CA ARG A 5 51.66 18.43 85.11
C ARG A 5 50.43 18.13 84.25
N ASN A 6 49.65 19.16 83.92
CA ASN A 6 48.68 19.09 82.84
C ASN A 6 49.44 18.65 81.60
N GLN A 7 49.14 17.44 81.12
CA GLN A 7 49.67 16.92 79.87
C GLN A 7 48.88 17.62 78.76
N GLU A 8 49.15 18.91 78.54
CA GLU A 8 48.61 19.63 77.40
C GLU A 8 49.53 19.42 76.20
N ASN A 9 48.92 19.20 75.04
CA ASN A 9 49.51 18.91 73.74
C ASN A 9 49.96 17.47 73.45
N SER A 10 49.04 16.51 73.56
CA SER A 10 49.00 15.46 72.55
C SER A 10 47.80 15.75 71.66
N ASN A 11 48.03 16.16 70.42
CA ASN A 11 46.98 16.43 69.42
C ASN A 11 46.25 15.15 68.96
N ASP A 12 46.24 14.12 69.80
CA ASP A 12 45.72 12.79 69.50
C ASP A 12 44.91 12.32 70.72
N VAL A 13 43.66 12.78 70.79
CA VAL A 13 42.68 12.32 71.78
C VAL A 13 42.01 11.08 71.20
N THR A 14 42.52 9.90 71.55
CA THR A 14 41.86 8.64 71.20
C THR A 14 40.60 8.47 72.07
N LEU A 15 39.42 8.63 71.48
CA LEU A 15 38.16 8.26 72.12
C LEU A 15 38.03 6.73 72.11
N ASN A 16 38.40 6.08 73.22
CA ASN A 16 38.31 4.62 73.37
C ASN A 16 36.86 4.25 73.72
N THR A 17 36.11 3.70 72.76
CA THR A 17 34.75 3.24 72.99
C THR A 17 34.75 1.85 73.63
N SER A 18 34.17 1.70 74.82
CA SER A 18 33.77 0.38 75.34
C SER A 18 32.50 -0.08 74.62
N PRO A 19 32.42 -1.32 74.10
CA PRO A 19 31.21 -1.81 73.43
C PRO A 19 29.97 -1.63 74.32
N GLY A 20 28.91 -1.03 73.77
CA GLY A 20 27.62 -0.86 74.45
C GLY A 20 27.48 0.35 75.37
N VAL A 21 28.48 1.25 75.43
CA VAL A 21 28.38 2.52 76.15
C VAL A 21 28.16 3.65 75.14
N ASP A 22 27.07 4.40 75.32
CA ASP A 22 26.81 5.63 74.57
C ASP A 22 27.89 6.69 74.88
N ILE A 23 28.41 7.31 73.84
CA ILE A 23 29.40 8.39 73.95
C ILE A 23 28.74 9.78 74.04
N GLY A 24 27.41 9.84 73.93
CA GLY A 24 26.63 11.08 73.93
C GLY A 24 26.90 11.92 72.68
N ASP A 25 26.62 13.22 72.78
CA ASP A 25 26.83 14.16 71.70
C ASP A 25 28.32 14.34 71.41
N VAL A 26 28.74 14.03 70.17
CA VAL A 26 30.10 14.24 69.70
C VAL A 26 30.12 15.45 68.77
N THR A 27 30.78 16.53 69.21
CA THR A 27 31.04 17.69 68.35
C THR A 27 32.42 17.58 67.73
N VAL A 28 32.49 17.52 66.40
CA VAL A 28 33.75 17.59 65.65
C VAL A 28 33.90 19.00 65.09
N ASN A 29 34.84 19.78 65.65
CA ASN A 29 35.16 21.10 65.13
C ASN A 29 36.23 20.98 64.04
N ASN A 30 35.80 20.98 62.79
CA ASN A 30 36.68 20.99 61.63
C ASN A 30 36.76 22.44 61.11
N GLU A 31 37.67 23.23 61.71
CA GLU A 31 37.86 24.66 61.43
C GLU A 31 37.70 24.99 59.93
N ALA A 32 37.07 26.14 59.65
CA ALA A 32 36.53 26.54 58.34
C ALA A 32 37.32 26.08 57.10
N GLY A 33 37.04 24.85 56.62
CA GLY A 33 37.08 24.50 55.21
C GLY A 33 38.34 23.84 54.63
N ALA A 34 39.20 23.14 55.39
CA ALA A 34 40.41 22.55 54.80
C ALA A 34 40.53 21.00 54.76
N SER A 35 39.82 20.25 55.62
CA SER A 35 39.90 18.77 55.63
C SER A 35 38.49 18.17 55.65
N ALA A 36 38.21 17.11 54.90
CA ALA A 36 36.91 16.42 55.04
C ALA A 36 36.84 15.71 56.42
N VAL A 37 35.65 15.65 57.03
CA VAL A 37 35.40 14.69 58.11
C VAL A 37 35.20 13.33 57.46
N ASN A 38 36.27 12.54 57.40
CA ASN A 38 36.22 11.21 56.82
C ASN A 38 35.46 10.28 57.77
N ILE A 39 34.35 9.71 57.31
CA ILE A 39 33.62 8.67 58.02
C ILE A 39 33.99 7.33 57.37
N GLN A 40 34.74 6.50 58.09
CA GLN A 40 35.04 5.13 57.66
C GLN A 40 33.91 4.21 58.13
N ASP A 41 32.80 4.22 57.41
CA ASP A 41 31.61 3.45 57.79
C ASP A 41 31.78 1.93 57.62
N GLY A 42 32.73 1.48 56.82
CA GLY A 42 32.92 0.06 56.50
C GLY A 42 31.70 -0.59 55.83
N GLY A 43 30.85 0.19 55.14
CA GLY A 43 29.60 -0.27 54.55
C GLY A 43 28.40 -0.33 55.51
N ASN A 44 28.53 0.21 56.73
CA ASN A 44 27.41 0.36 57.65
C ASN A 44 26.49 1.52 57.27
N THR A 45 25.25 1.50 57.78
CA THR A 45 24.29 2.59 57.60
C THR A 45 24.68 3.81 58.43
N ILE A 46 24.76 4.97 57.78
CA ILE A 46 24.81 6.28 58.43
C ILE A 46 23.40 6.87 58.43
N THR A 47 22.88 7.24 59.59
CA THR A 47 21.60 7.95 59.71
C THR A 47 21.86 9.43 60.00
N VAL A 48 21.28 10.32 59.21
CA VAL A 48 21.33 11.76 59.43
C VAL A 48 19.90 12.25 59.71
N ASP A 49 19.73 13.03 60.77
CA ASP A 49 18.47 13.74 61.00
C ASP A 49 18.44 15.00 60.12
N GLY A 50 17.39 15.13 59.30
CA GLY A 50 17.20 16.26 58.41
C GLY A 50 17.67 16.06 56.96
N THR A 51 18.12 17.15 56.34
CA THR A 51 18.46 17.19 54.90
C THR A 51 19.96 17.01 54.71
N VAL A 52 20.33 16.11 53.80
CA VAL A 52 21.72 15.92 53.35
C VAL A 52 21.87 16.55 51.97
N ASP A 53 22.76 17.54 51.84
CA ASP A 53 23.23 18.02 50.53
C ASP A 53 24.51 17.27 50.17
N ALA A 54 24.38 16.24 49.33
CA ALA A 54 25.48 15.37 48.94
C ALA A 54 25.92 15.65 47.50
N ASN A 55 27.21 15.95 47.31
CA ASN A 55 27.83 15.93 45.99
C ASN A 55 28.16 14.48 45.60
N CYS A 56 27.14 13.72 45.20
CA CYS A 56 27.27 12.31 44.82
C CYS A 56 27.42 12.17 43.31
N THR A 57 28.43 11.42 42.84
CA THR A 57 28.48 10.94 41.45
C THR A 57 27.74 9.61 41.38
N LEU A 58 26.58 9.57 40.73
CA LEU A 58 25.84 8.33 40.50
C LEU A 58 26.55 7.49 39.44
N GLY A 59 26.90 6.24 39.78
CA GLY A 59 27.46 5.29 38.82
C GLY A 59 26.42 4.82 37.82
N ALA A 60 26.83 4.58 36.57
CA ALA A 60 25.97 4.54 35.40
C ALA A 60 24.84 3.49 35.38
N GLU A 61 24.77 2.46 36.23
CA GLU A 61 23.83 1.34 35.97
C GLU A 61 23.08 0.70 37.14
N THR A 62 23.20 1.11 38.42
CA THR A 62 22.48 0.38 39.50
C THR A 62 22.02 1.18 40.71
N THR A 63 22.17 2.51 40.72
CA THR A 63 21.72 3.30 41.87
C THR A 63 20.23 3.63 41.75
N LYS A 64 19.39 2.82 42.40
CA LYS A 64 17.97 3.13 42.60
C LYS A 64 17.85 4.38 43.49
N VAL A 65 17.59 5.54 42.90
CA VAL A 65 17.21 6.74 43.65
C VAL A 65 15.76 6.57 44.10
N ILE A 66 15.55 6.46 45.41
CA ILE A 66 14.20 6.43 46.00
C ILE A 66 13.88 7.89 46.38
N GLY A 67 13.32 8.67 45.46
CA GLY A 67 12.99 10.09 45.64
C GLY A 67 12.81 10.85 44.33
N THR A 68 12.69 12.18 44.40
CA THR A 68 12.66 13.06 43.22
C THR A 68 14.08 13.26 42.69
N VAL A 69 14.34 12.81 41.46
CA VAL A 69 15.60 13.12 40.75
C VAL A 69 15.42 14.46 40.05
N ASN A 70 16.19 15.47 40.44
CA ASN A 70 16.24 16.72 39.69
C ASN A 70 17.19 16.52 38.51
N LEU A 71 16.63 16.11 37.37
CA LEU A 71 17.39 15.94 36.13
C LEU A 71 17.92 17.30 35.66
N SER A 72 19.02 17.30 34.91
CA SER A 72 19.52 18.54 34.33
C SER A 72 18.44 19.18 33.45
N SER A 73 18.44 20.52 33.32
CA SER A 73 17.48 21.20 32.42
C SER A 73 17.53 20.68 30.97
N THR A 74 18.66 20.10 30.56
CA THR A 74 18.84 19.45 29.25
C THR A 74 18.09 18.12 29.19
N ASP A 75 18.27 17.25 30.19
CA ASP A 75 17.64 15.93 30.22
C ASP A 75 16.12 16.05 30.44
N ASN A 76 15.69 17.00 31.26
CA ASN A 76 14.28 17.31 31.46
C ASN A 76 13.64 17.81 30.16
N GLY A 77 14.35 18.63 29.38
CA GLY A 77 13.88 19.07 28.07
C GLY A 77 13.74 17.94 27.05
N VAL A 78 14.61 16.92 27.10
CA VAL A 78 14.49 15.74 26.23
C VAL A 78 13.29 14.87 26.61
N LEU A 79 13.05 14.67 27.91
CA LEU A 79 11.90 13.90 28.40
C LEU A 79 10.57 14.66 28.23
N ASP A 80 10.56 15.97 28.46
CA ASP A 80 9.39 16.83 28.16
C ASP A 80 9.06 16.81 26.66
N ASN A 81 10.08 16.70 25.80
CA ASN A 81 9.92 16.48 24.35
C ASN A 81 9.54 15.04 23.98
N ILE A 82 9.47 14.08 24.91
CA ILE A 82 8.98 12.72 24.64
C ILE A 82 7.57 12.56 25.21
N ASP A 83 7.34 13.02 26.44
CA ASP A 83 6.05 12.95 27.14
C ASP A 83 5.04 14.00 26.65
N GLY A 84 5.52 15.18 26.23
CA GLY A 84 4.72 16.22 25.58
C GLY A 84 4.55 16.00 24.08
N ASN A 85 5.31 15.07 23.50
CA ASN A 85 5.24 14.76 22.08
C ASN A 85 4.08 13.81 21.78
N THR A 86 2.90 14.41 21.70
CA THR A 86 1.70 13.78 21.14
C THR A 86 1.71 13.75 19.61
N ASP A 87 2.89 13.83 18.97
CA ASP A 87 3.09 13.70 17.52
C ASP A 87 2.77 12.28 17.04
N TYR A 88 1.46 12.10 16.90
CA TYR A 88 0.78 11.37 15.84
C TYR A 88 0.60 12.28 14.59
N GLY A 89 1.59 13.10 14.18
CA GLY A 89 1.58 13.76 12.85
C GLY A 89 2.09 15.22 12.71
N VAL A 90 3.01 15.73 13.52
CA VAL A 90 3.69 17.03 13.33
C VAL A 90 5.10 16.90 12.74
N VAL A 91 5.55 15.70 12.34
CA VAL A 91 6.57 15.61 11.30
C VAL A 91 5.89 15.73 9.94
N VAL A 92 5.80 16.95 9.44
CA VAL A 92 5.38 17.24 8.06
C VAL A 92 6.35 16.54 7.10
N GLY A 93 5.98 15.36 6.61
CA GLY A 93 6.67 14.61 5.55
C GLY A 93 6.51 15.28 4.18
N GLY A 94 6.81 16.57 4.10
CA GLY A 94 6.49 17.43 2.96
C GLY A 94 7.63 17.67 1.96
N GLY A 95 8.82 17.08 2.11
CA GLY A 95 9.93 17.42 1.23
C GLY A 95 11.06 16.39 1.16
N ALA A 96 11.54 16.20 -0.07
CA ALA A 96 12.82 15.62 -0.50
C ALA A 96 13.52 14.70 0.51
N GLU A 97 13.52 13.40 0.20
CA GLU A 97 14.21 12.19 0.74
C GLU A 97 15.04 12.28 2.04
N ALA A 98 15.73 13.38 2.32
CA ALA A 98 16.48 13.63 3.55
C ALA A 98 15.61 13.95 4.79
N THR A 99 14.34 14.34 4.62
CA THR A 99 13.41 14.63 5.74
C THR A 99 12.12 13.81 5.73
N ALA A 100 12.06 12.75 4.91
CA ALA A 100 10.89 11.88 4.88
C ALA A 100 10.78 11.07 6.17
N LEU A 101 9.57 11.03 6.74
CA LEU A 101 9.22 10.08 7.80
C LEU A 101 9.40 8.66 7.26
N ARG A 102 10.29 7.88 7.89
CA ARG A 102 10.41 6.45 7.65
C ARG A 102 9.54 5.71 8.65
N VAL A 103 8.35 5.31 8.23
CA VAL A 103 7.48 4.45 9.02
C VAL A 103 7.79 2.99 8.67
N THR A 104 8.38 2.25 9.59
CA THR A 104 8.57 0.80 9.44
C THR A 104 7.41 0.07 10.10
N LEU A 105 6.65 -0.67 9.31
CA LEU A 105 5.59 -1.54 9.81
C LEU A 105 6.12 -2.97 9.92
N ALA A 106 5.75 -3.67 10.99
CA ALA A 106 6.11 -5.08 11.13
C ALA A 106 5.48 -5.90 9.98
N ASN A 107 6.27 -6.77 9.35
CA ASN A 107 5.85 -7.58 8.19
C ASN A 107 4.79 -8.65 8.53
N ASN A 108 4.49 -8.84 9.81
CA ASN A 108 3.45 -9.71 10.33
C ASN A 108 2.34 -8.92 11.05
N SER A 109 2.27 -7.59 10.87
CA SER A 109 1.17 -6.80 11.41
C SER A 109 -0.13 -7.27 10.76
N THR A 110 -1.08 -7.74 11.58
CA THR A 110 -2.44 -8.11 11.17
C THR A 110 -3.44 -6.97 11.38
N GLY A 111 -2.97 -5.84 11.94
CA GLY A 111 -3.79 -4.66 12.15
C GLY A 111 -4.08 -3.91 10.86
N LEU A 112 -5.15 -3.11 10.89
CA LEU A 112 -5.47 -2.19 9.80
C LEU A 112 -4.49 -1.01 9.82
N VAL A 113 -3.91 -0.70 8.65
CA VAL A 113 -3.21 0.56 8.41
C VAL A 113 -4.19 1.48 7.71
N SER A 114 -4.72 2.47 8.42
CA SER A 114 -5.58 3.50 7.83
C SER A 114 -4.77 4.77 7.56
N VAL A 115 -4.90 5.31 6.36
CA VAL A 115 -4.37 6.63 5.99
C VAL A 115 -5.56 7.53 5.72
N ASP A 116 -5.67 8.64 6.46
CA ASP A 116 -6.60 9.72 6.14
C ASP A 116 -5.86 10.75 5.30
N ASP A 117 -6.12 10.74 3.99
CA ASP A 117 -5.51 11.67 3.05
C ASP A 117 -6.32 12.98 2.89
N GLY A 118 -7.46 13.12 3.57
CA GLY A 118 -8.37 14.25 3.42
C GLY A 118 -8.84 14.49 1.96
N GLY A 119 -8.80 13.45 1.11
CA GLY A 119 -9.09 13.54 -0.32
C GLY A 119 -7.91 13.94 -1.21
N SER A 120 -6.69 13.96 -0.67
CA SER A 120 -5.45 14.18 -1.44
C SER A 120 -4.97 12.90 -2.13
N THR A 121 -3.88 12.98 -2.90
CA THR A 121 -3.32 11.81 -3.57
C THR A 121 -2.36 11.02 -2.67
N LEU A 122 -2.59 9.72 -2.51
CA LEU A 122 -1.59 8.78 -2.01
C LEU A 122 -0.76 8.22 -3.19
N SER A 123 0.52 8.56 -3.27
CA SER A 123 1.43 8.06 -4.31
C SER A 123 2.24 6.85 -3.82
N VAL A 124 2.33 5.81 -4.66
CA VAL A 124 3.15 4.62 -4.41
C VAL A 124 4.01 4.36 -5.64
N ASP A 125 5.32 4.24 -5.44
CA ASP A 125 6.30 4.05 -6.55
C ASP A 125 6.25 2.65 -7.18
N GLY A 126 5.50 1.73 -6.59
CA GLY A 126 5.36 0.34 -7.03
C GLY A 126 3.92 -0.09 -7.29
N THR A 127 3.72 -1.39 -7.43
CA THR A 127 2.40 -1.97 -7.68
C THR A 127 1.52 -1.94 -6.44
N ILE A 128 0.29 -1.48 -6.60
CA ILE A 128 -0.77 -1.61 -5.60
C ILE A 128 -1.65 -2.81 -6.00
N THR A 129 -1.72 -3.83 -5.14
CA THR A 129 -2.75 -4.85 -5.24
C THR A 129 -3.97 -4.36 -4.47
N ALA A 130 -4.98 -3.87 -5.19
CA ALA A 130 -6.24 -3.49 -4.57
C ALA A 130 -7.12 -4.74 -4.33
N ASN A 131 -7.60 -4.90 -3.10
CA ASN A 131 -8.66 -5.88 -2.81
C ASN A 131 -10.01 -5.18 -3.07
N LEU A 132 -10.41 -5.15 -4.34
CA LEU A 132 -11.66 -4.54 -4.76
C LEU A 132 -12.84 -5.45 -4.41
N SER A 133 -14.02 -4.86 -4.22
CA SER A 133 -15.24 -5.65 -3.99
C SER A 133 -15.65 -6.39 -5.27
N ASP A 134 -16.47 -7.44 -5.13
CA ASP A 134 -17.03 -8.17 -6.28
C ASP A 134 -17.80 -7.24 -7.23
N THR A 135 -18.40 -6.18 -6.70
CA THR A 135 -19.13 -5.18 -7.51
C THR A 135 -18.19 -4.35 -8.37
N ASP A 136 -17.07 -3.90 -7.81
CA ASP A 136 -16.08 -3.11 -8.54
C ASP A 136 -15.40 -3.95 -9.63
N ASN A 137 -15.11 -5.22 -9.35
CA ASN A 137 -14.59 -6.15 -10.35
C ASN A 137 -15.57 -6.33 -11.51
N ALA A 138 -16.86 -6.52 -11.23
CA ALA A 138 -17.88 -6.64 -12.28
C ALA A 138 -18.01 -5.36 -13.13
N VAL A 139 -17.82 -4.18 -12.53
CA VAL A 139 -17.80 -2.91 -13.29
C VAL A 139 -16.57 -2.85 -14.19
N LEU A 140 -15.38 -3.24 -13.70
CA LEU A 140 -14.17 -3.29 -14.51
C LEU A 140 -14.29 -4.28 -15.67
N ASP A 141 -14.85 -5.46 -15.44
CA ASP A 141 -15.11 -6.45 -16.49
C ASP A 141 -16.05 -5.89 -17.56
N ASN A 142 -17.09 -5.17 -17.16
CA ASN A 142 -18.01 -4.51 -18.09
C ASN A 142 -17.34 -3.38 -18.88
N ILE A 143 -16.47 -2.60 -18.23
CA ILE A 143 -15.69 -1.57 -18.92
C ILE A 143 -14.79 -2.23 -19.95
N ASP A 144 -14.07 -3.29 -19.61
CA ASP A 144 -13.19 -4.01 -20.54
C ASP A 144 -13.99 -4.61 -21.71
N ALA A 145 -15.12 -5.25 -21.44
CA ALA A 145 -16.00 -5.79 -22.48
C ALA A 145 -16.59 -4.71 -23.41
N ASN A 146 -16.85 -3.51 -22.90
CA ASN A 146 -17.48 -2.43 -23.67
C ASN A 146 -16.47 -1.49 -24.33
N THR A 147 -15.25 -1.37 -23.79
CA THR A 147 -14.17 -0.51 -24.30
C THR A 147 -13.11 -1.29 -25.07
N GLY A 148 -13.09 -2.62 -24.95
CA GLY A 148 -12.37 -3.52 -25.85
C GLY A 148 -12.76 -3.29 -27.30
N THR A 149 -11.79 -3.40 -28.21
CA THR A 149 -11.93 -3.06 -29.63
C THR A 149 -13.20 -3.65 -30.25
N LYS A 150 -14.22 -2.81 -30.48
CA LYS A 150 -15.42 -3.19 -31.24
C LYS A 150 -15.10 -3.19 -32.73
N VAL A 151 -14.67 -4.35 -33.23
CA VAL A 151 -14.39 -4.55 -34.66
C VAL A 151 -15.69 -4.98 -35.36
N ILE A 152 -15.98 -4.40 -36.53
CA ILE A 152 -17.02 -4.93 -37.42
C ILE A 152 -16.51 -6.27 -37.96
N ASN A 153 -17.23 -7.35 -37.73
CA ASN A 153 -16.89 -8.62 -38.37
C ASN A 153 -17.12 -8.46 -39.87
N HIS A 154 -16.12 -8.75 -40.69
CA HIS A 154 -16.22 -8.59 -42.14
C HIS A 154 -15.43 -9.66 -42.88
N GLY A 155 -15.76 -9.86 -44.16
CA GLY A 155 -15.04 -10.80 -45.01
C GLY A 155 -15.55 -10.81 -46.44
N SER A 156 -15.09 -11.80 -47.20
CA SER A 156 -15.50 -11.99 -48.59
C SER A 156 -15.38 -13.46 -49.02
N ASN A 157 -16.24 -13.88 -49.93
CA ASN A 157 -16.03 -15.04 -50.79
C ASN A 157 -15.82 -14.50 -52.22
N LEU A 158 -14.79 -14.97 -52.92
CA LEU A 158 -14.34 -14.40 -54.18
C LEU A 158 -14.62 -15.29 -55.40
N ASP A 159 -15.33 -16.38 -55.18
CA ASP A 159 -15.46 -17.50 -56.10
C ASP A 159 -16.88 -18.09 -56.11
N ILE A 160 -17.91 -17.30 -55.82
CA ILE A 160 -19.30 -17.76 -55.92
C ILE A 160 -19.61 -18.17 -57.36
N ASP A 161 -19.91 -19.46 -57.54
CA ASP A 161 -20.20 -20.09 -58.82
C ASP A 161 -21.71 -20.31 -59.04
N THR A 162 -22.04 -21.04 -60.10
CA THR A 162 -23.42 -21.45 -60.44
C THR A 162 -23.95 -22.59 -59.56
N ALA A 163 -23.21 -22.99 -58.53
CA ALA A 163 -23.67 -23.88 -57.47
C ALA A 163 -23.77 -23.06 -56.17
N ALA A 164 -24.71 -23.43 -55.30
CA ALA A 164 -24.86 -22.73 -54.03
C ALA A 164 -23.65 -22.97 -53.13
N GLU A 165 -23.03 -21.88 -52.69
CA GLU A 165 -21.86 -21.86 -51.83
C GLU A 165 -22.16 -21.07 -50.56
N GLN A 166 -21.55 -21.50 -49.46
CA GLN A 166 -21.66 -20.76 -48.21
C GLN A 166 -20.79 -19.50 -48.30
N ILE A 167 -21.29 -18.35 -47.84
CA ILE A 167 -20.54 -17.08 -47.87
C ILE A 167 -19.28 -17.17 -47.00
N THR A 168 -19.35 -17.87 -45.87
CA THR A 168 -18.20 -18.22 -45.04
C THR A 168 -18.55 -19.45 -44.19
N ALA A 169 -17.59 -20.37 -44.03
CA ALA A 169 -17.75 -21.51 -43.13
C ALA A 169 -17.48 -21.15 -41.65
N THR A 170 -16.85 -20.00 -41.40
CA THR A 170 -16.54 -19.53 -40.03
C THR A 170 -17.76 -18.87 -39.39
N ASP A 171 -17.97 -19.19 -38.12
CA ASP A 171 -19.04 -18.64 -37.31
C ASP A 171 -18.73 -17.19 -36.91
N PHE A 172 -19.56 -16.26 -37.40
CA PHE A 172 -19.54 -14.86 -37.00
C PHE A 172 -20.94 -14.47 -36.52
N ALA A 173 -21.16 -14.61 -35.22
CA ALA A 173 -22.41 -14.22 -34.59
C ALA A 173 -22.65 -12.71 -34.75
N CYS A 174 -23.88 -12.33 -35.03
CA CYS A 174 -24.31 -10.95 -35.18
C CYS A 174 -25.69 -10.75 -34.55
N THR A 175 -25.92 -9.56 -34.00
CA THR A 175 -27.19 -9.22 -33.35
C THR A 175 -28.07 -8.38 -34.29
N HIS A 176 -27.44 -7.67 -35.22
CA HIS A 176 -28.09 -6.74 -36.12
C HIS A 176 -28.09 -7.22 -37.56
N GLY A 177 -27.80 -8.50 -37.83
CA GLY A 177 -27.78 -9.06 -39.18
C GLY A 177 -26.50 -8.82 -39.96
N VAL A 178 -26.57 -9.09 -41.27
CA VAL A 178 -25.42 -9.07 -42.18
C VAL A 178 -25.77 -8.19 -43.38
N LEU A 179 -24.90 -7.23 -43.67
CA LEU A 179 -24.91 -6.50 -44.93
C LEU A 179 -24.09 -7.30 -45.95
N ILE A 180 -24.70 -7.68 -47.06
CA ILE A 180 -24.05 -8.35 -48.17
C ILE A 180 -23.92 -7.37 -49.33
N THR A 181 -22.74 -7.34 -49.95
CA THR A 181 -22.43 -6.48 -51.10
C THR A 181 -21.89 -7.34 -52.23
N ALA A 182 -22.50 -7.23 -53.41
CA ALA A 182 -21.97 -7.84 -54.62
C ALA A 182 -20.75 -7.05 -55.10
N GLY A 183 -19.69 -7.75 -55.52
CA GLY A 183 -18.52 -7.11 -56.10
C GLY A 183 -18.91 -6.23 -57.30
N PRO A 184 -18.35 -5.00 -57.43
CA PRO A 184 -18.69 -4.10 -58.53
C PRO A 184 -18.19 -4.58 -59.90
N ALA A 185 -17.31 -5.58 -59.91
CA ALA A 185 -16.77 -6.19 -61.12
C ALA A 185 -17.42 -7.56 -61.42
N ASN A 186 -18.56 -7.86 -60.79
CA ASN A 186 -19.33 -9.06 -61.08
C ASN A 186 -20.01 -8.93 -62.45
N ASP A 187 -19.94 -9.99 -63.25
CA ASP A 187 -20.56 -10.07 -64.58
C ASP A 187 -21.94 -10.77 -64.53
N GLY A 188 -22.28 -11.41 -63.41
CA GLY A 188 -23.55 -12.06 -63.15
C GLY A 188 -24.30 -11.49 -61.94
N ILE A 189 -25.57 -11.84 -61.84
CA ILE A 189 -26.41 -11.60 -60.65
C ILE A 189 -26.07 -12.62 -59.58
N LEU A 190 -25.88 -12.15 -58.33
CA LEU A 190 -25.81 -12.97 -57.14
C LEU A 190 -27.21 -13.18 -56.56
N TYR A 191 -27.51 -14.40 -56.13
CA TYR A 191 -28.73 -14.74 -55.40
C TYR A 191 -28.34 -15.22 -54.01
N VAL A 192 -28.74 -14.48 -52.98
CA VAL A 192 -28.35 -14.75 -51.60
C VAL A 192 -29.55 -15.24 -50.79
N GLY A 193 -29.36 -16.31 -50.03
CA GLY A 193 -30.41 -16.93 -49.23
C GLY A 193 -29.83 -17.83 -48.15
N LEU A 194 -30.65 -18.75 -47.65
CA LEU A 194 -30.22 -19.78 -46.70
C LEU A 194 -29.75 -21.03 -47.46
N THR A 195 -29.43 -22.10 -46.74
CA THR A 195 -29.13 -23.41 -47.34
C THR A 195 -30.24 -23.85 -48.30
N GLY A 196 -29.84 -24.33 -49.49
CA GLY A 196 -30.74 -24.72 -50.56
C GLY A 196 -31.19 -23.59 -51.51
N VAL A 197 -30.57 -22.41 -51.43
CA VAL A 197 -30.83 -21.29 -52.35
C VAL A 197 -30.63 -21.66 -53.82
N THR A 198 -31.53 -21.20 -54.69
CA THR A 198 -31.45 -21.34 -56.16
C THR A 198 -31.29 -19.99 -56.86
N ALA A 199 -30.88 -20.03 -58.14
CA ALA A 199 -30.72 -18.85 -58.98
C ALA A 199 -31.87 -18.74 -59.99
N GLY A 200 -32.77 -17.78 -59.80
CA GLY A 200 -33.70 -17.22 -60.81
C GLY A 200 -34.70 -18.15 -61.51
N ASP A 201 -34.64 -19.46 -61.28
CA ASP A 201 -35.38 -20.48 -62.02
C ASP A 201 -36.46 -21.18 -61.16
N THR A 202 -36.37 -21.10 -59.83
CA THR A 202 -37.30 -21.78 -58.90
C THR A 202 -37.81 -20.80 -57.86
N ALA A 203 -38.91 -20.11 -58.18
CA ALA A 203 -39.45 -18.99 -57.39
C ALA A 203 -39.63 -19.24 -55.87
N ALA A 204 -39.81 -20.50 -55.44
CA ALA A 204 -39.96 -20.86 -54.03
C ALA A 204 -38.64 -20.92 -53.25
N THR A 205 -37.50 -21.07 -53.93
CA THR A 205 -36.16 -21.25 -53.36
C THR A 205 -35.15 -20.22 -53.86
N ASP A 206 -35.55 -19.36 -54.79
CA ASP A 206 -34.66 -18.35 -55.34
C ASP A 206 -34.20 -17.37 -54.25
N GLY A 207 -32.90 -17.11 -54.25
CA GLY A 207 -32.31 -16.11 -53.36
C GLY A 207 -32.74 -14.70 -53.74
N LEU A 208 -32.48 -13.74 -52.85
CA LEU A 208 -32.63 -12.32 -53.17
C LEU A 208 -31.59 -11.93 -54.22
N PRO A 209 -31.98 -11.44 -55.41
CA PRO A 209 -31.03 -11.02 -56.43
C PRO A 209 -30.34 -9.72 -56.03
N ILE A 210 -29.01 -9.68 -56.18
CA ILE A 210 -28.16 -8.52 -55.93
C ILE A 210 -27.31 -8.31 -57.19
N MET A 211 -27.44 -7.13 -57.81
CA MET A 211 -26.65 -6.77 -58.98
C MET A 211 -25.24 -6.34 -58.58
N ALA A 212 -24.30 -6.34 -59.52
CA ALA A 212 -22.93 -5.91 -59.28
C ALA A 212 -22.88 -4.52 -58.65
N GLY A 213 -22.18 -4.40 -57.51
CA GLY A 213 -22.04 -3.14 -56.77
C GLY A 213 -23.18 -2.80 -55.81
N ASP A 214 -24.31 -3.52 -55.88
CA ASP A 214 -25.42 -3.32 -54.95
C ASP A 214 -25.20 -4.07 -53.63
N SER A 215 -25.93 -3.62 -52.60
CA SER A 215 -25.95 -4.27 -51.29
C SER A 215 -27.37 -4.60 -50.86
N ALA A 216 -27.50 -5.69 -50.11
CA ALA A 216 -28.74 -6.07 -49.44
C ALA A 216 -28.46 -6.51 -48.01
N PHE A 217 -29.43 -6.25 -47.13
CA PHE A 217 -29.35 -6.56 -45.72
C PHE A 217 -30.16 -7.82 -45.39
N PHE A 218 -29.56 -8.73 -44.61
CA PHE A 218 -30.14 -10.01 -44.23
C PHE A 218 -30.25 -10.10 -42.70
N PRO A 219 -31.46 -10.21 -42.13
CA PRO A 219 -31.68 -10.29 -40.69
C PRO A 219 -31.42 -11.71 -40.16
N VAL A 220 -30.17 -12.16 -40.24
CA VAL A 220 -29.72 -13.47 -39.71
C VAL A 220 -28.90 -13.27 -38.44
N THR A 221 -28.73 -14.34 -37.65
CA THR A 221 -27.96 -14.29 -36.39
C THR A 221 -26.49 -14.68 -36.55
N ASN A 222 -26.12 -15.20 -37.72
CA ASN A 222 -24.75 -15.59 -38.03
C ASN A 222 -24.53 -15.56 -39.55
N VAL A 223 -23.34 -15.14 -39.98
CA VAL A 223 -22.96 -15.05 -41.40
C VAL A 223 -22.89 -16.44 -42.05
N ASN A 224 -22.50 -17.48 -41.29
CA ASN A 224 -22.41 -18.84 -41.82
C ASN A 224 -23.78 -19.43 -42.25
N LEU A 225 -24.89 -18.80 -41.92
CA LEU A 225 -26.22 -19.24 -42.36
C LEU A 225 -26.51 -18.85 -43.82
N LEU A 226 -25.76 -17.89 -44.36
CA LEU A 226 -25.97 -17.37 -45.70
C LEU A 226 -25.21 -18.17 -46.75
N TYR A 227 -25.94 -18.50 -47.81
CA TYR A 227 -25.43 -19.10 -49.03
C TYR A 227 -25.68 -18.15 -50.18
N ALA A 228 -24.80 -18.16 -51.16
CA ALA A 228 -24.94 -17.45 -52.41
C ALA A 228 -24.76 -18.41 -53.58
N ILE A 229 -25.52 -18.16 -54.64
CA ILE A 229 -25.39 -18.81 -55.94
C ILE A 229 -25.42 -17.71 -57.00
N ALA A 230 -24.64 -17.86 -58.05
CA ALA A 230 -24.53 -16.87 -59.11
C ALA A 230 -25.09 -17.36 -60.45
N SER A 231 -25.45 -16.41 -61.31
CA SER A 231 -25.80 -16.69 -62.71
C SER A 231 -24.57 -16.84 -63.63
N ALA A 232 -23.38 -16.57 -63.11
CA ALA A 232 -22.08 -16.76 -63.78
C ALA A 232 -21.06 -17.27 -62.75
N VAL A 233 -19.97 -17.88 -63.20
CA VAL A 233 -18.91 -18.37 -62.29
C VAL A 233 -18.02 -17.24 -61.77
N ASN A 234 -17.29 -17.47 -60.67
CA ASN A 234 -16.31 -16.55 -60.07
C ASN A 234 -16.85 -15.16 -59.69
N GLN A 235 -18.07 -15.09 -59.14
CA GLN A 235 -18.62 -13.85 -58.62
C GLN A 235 -18.12 -13.57 -57.21
N LYS A 236 -17.98 -12.29 -56.86
CA LYS A 236 -17.44 -11.85 -55.57
C LYS A 236 -18.54 -11.34 -54.67
N VAL A 237 -18.52 -11.72 -53.41
CA VAL A 237 -19.41 -11.24 -52.37
C VAL A 237 -18.61 -10.77 -51.17
N PHE A 238 -18.95 -9.59 -50.65
CA PHE A 238 -18.38 -9.01 -49.43
C PHE A 238 -19.46 -8.93 -48.36
N TRP A 239 -19.07 -9.10 -47.11
CA TRP A 239 -20.02 -9.05 -46.00
C TRP A 239 -19.47 -8.27 -44.81
N ALA A 240 -20.37 -7.64 -44.08
CA ALA A 240 -20.11 -7.01 -42.80
C ALA A 240 -21.25 -7.36 -41.83
N ALA A 241 -20.91 -7.66 -40.58
CA ALA A 241 -21.82 -8.11 -39.55
C ALA A 241 -21.54 -7.39 -38.23
N SER A 242 -22.61 -7.02 -37.51
CA SER A 242 -22.57 -6.29 -36.24
C SER A 242 -23.71 -6.68 -35.30
#